data_AF-A0A931ZVD1-F1
#
_entry.id   AF-A0A931ZVD1-F1
#
_cell.length_a   1.000
_cell.length_b   1.000
_cell.length_c   1.000
_cell.angle_alpha   90.00
_cell.angle_beta   90.00
_cell.angle_gamma   90.00
#
_symmetry.space_group_name_H-M   'P 1'
#
loop_
_entity.id
_entity.type
_entity.pdbx_description
1 polymer ?
#
loop_
_entity_poly.entity_id
_entity_poly.type
_entity_poly.pdbx_seq_one_letter_code
_entity_poly.pdbx_strand_id
1 'polypeptide(L)'
;MNTLRWDIGRAGRAWTGTESHERANRRPEKLELFEGKLLLTDEDRLNLLGMLLENVGADQAVRLGDPKVWIDAAETLRPAWARRSFLGDPFNRWMLMLWCVNLVVIAGVVFIAVRRPELPPLSPSGEALLLCALVALWTSLAVNAFLKL
;
A
#
# COMPACT_ATOMS: atom_id res chain seq x y z
N MET A 1 20.52 -10.26 -21.19
CA MET A 1 20.19 -8.82 -21.18
C MET A 1 20.30 -8.35 -19.74
N ASN A 2 21.26 -7.48 -19.45
CA ASN A 2 21.48 -6.99 -18.09
C ASN A 2 20.44 -5.87 -17.86
N THR A 3 19.28 -6.21 -17.31
CA THR A 3 18.20 -5.25 -17.03
C THR A 3 18.68 -4.26 -15.99
N LEU A 4 19.13 -3.09 -16.43
CA LEU A 4 19.44 -2.00 -15.51
C LEU A 4 18.19 -1.64 -14.73
N ARG A 5 18.34 -1.61 -13.41
CA ARG A 5 17.28 -1.21 -12.52
C ARG A 5 17.36 0.30 -12.33
N TRP A 6 16.42 1.03 -12.94
CA TRP A 6 16.24 2.45 -12.67
C TRP A 6 15.75 2.65 -11.22
N ASP A 7 16.40 3.52 -10.48
CA ASP A 7 16.04 3.94 -9.12
C ASP A 7 15.12 5.17 -9.20
N ILE A 8 13.89 4.93 -9.62
CA ILE A 8 12.87 5.97 -9.84
C ILE A 8 12.15 6.23 -8.51
N GLY A 9 12.40 7.41 -7.96
CA GLY A 9 11.72 7.92 -6.77
C GLY A 9 10.44 8.72 -7.09
N ARG A 10 9.70 9.08 -6.05
CA ARG A 10 8.57 10.02 -6.15
C ARG A 10 9.04 11.42 -6.55
N ALA A 11 10.09 11.90 -5.88
CA ALA A 11 10.81 13.10 -6.26
C ALA A 11 12.02 12.73 -7.13
N GLY A 12 12.43 13.66 -7.99
CA GLY A 12 13.64 13.53 -8.78
C GLY A 12 14.91 13.63 -7.93
N ARG A 13 16.00 13.06 -8.44
CA ARG A 13 17.33 13.12 -7.85
C ARG A 13 18.38 13.41 -8.92
N ALA A 14 19.38 14.21 -8.56
CA ALA A 14 20.56 14.38 -9.39
C ALA A 14 21.50 13.16 -9.23
N TRP A 15 22.12 12.73 -10.32
CA TRP A 15 23.22 11.77 -10.26
C TRP A 15 24.49 12.43 -9.74
N THR A 16 25.33 11.66 -9.06
CA THR A 16 26.58 12.18 -8.49
C THR A 16 27.75 11.24 -8.78
N GLY A 17 28.96 11.81 -8.84
CA GLY A 17 30.20 11.04 -9.02
C GLY A 17 30.20 10.15 -10.26
N THR A 18 30.63 8.90 -10.09
CA THR A 18 30.76 7.90 -11.16
C THR A 18 29.42 7.54 -11.79
N GLU A 19 28.32 7.59 -11.03
CA GLU A 19 26.97 7.33 -11.54
C GLU A 19 26.65 8.29 -12.70
N SER A 20 26.96 9.58 -12.56
CA SER A 20 26.66 10.55 -13.62
C SER A 20 27.34 10.19 -14.94
N HIS A 21 28.57 9.68 -14.89
CA HIS A 21 29.29 9.25 -16.09
C HIS A 21 28.71 7.97 -16.69
N GLU A 22 28.38 6.99 -15.85
CA GLU A 22 27.76 5.74 -16.29
C GLU A 22 26.39 5.97 -16.97
N ARG A 23 25.58 6.88 -16.42
CA ARG A 23 24.30 7.26 -17.03
C ARG A 23 24.49 8.09 -18.30
N ALA A 24 25.47 8.99 -18.33
CA ALA A 24 25.77 9.80 -19.51
C ALA A 24 26.22 8.95 -20.71
N ASN A 25 26.99 7.89 -20.47
CA ASN A 25 27.43 6.95 -21.52
C ASN A 25 26.28 6.14 -22.13
N ARG A 26 25.12 6.10 -21.48
CA ARG A 26 23.91 5.40 -21.97
C ARG A 26 22.91 6.34 -22.62
N ARG A 27 23.18 7.64 -22.58
CA ARG A 27 22.34 8.64 -23.22
C ARG A 27 22.33 8.34 -24.73
N PRO A 28 21.15 8.27 -25.37
CA PRO A 28 21.09 8.23 -26.83
C PRO A 28 21.89 9.39 -27.41
N GLU A 29 22.73 9.13 -28.41
CA GLU A 29 23.63 10.15 -28.96
C GLU A 29 22.88 11.33 -29.58
N LYS A 30 21.68 11.08 -30.14
CA LYS A 30 20.82 12.08 -30.77
C LYS A 30 19.35 11.86 -30.43
N LEU A 31 18.62 12.96 -30.22
CA LEU A 31 17.17 12.97 -30.11
C LEU A 31 16.57 13.22 -31.49
N GLU A 32 16.33 12.16 -32.24
CA GLU A 32 15.79 12.24 -33.61
C GLU A 32 14.29 11.92 -33.62
N LEU A 33 13.56 12.47 -34.59
CA LEU A 33 12.19 12.07 -34.90
C LEU A 33 12.26 11.04 -36.03
N PHE A 34 11.89 9.81 -35.75
CA PHE A 34 11.84 8.72 -36.71
C PHE A 34 10.41 8.17 -36.76
N GLU A 35 9.78 8.19 -37.95
CA GLU A 35 8.41 7.73 -38.16
C GLU A 35 7.40 8.33 -37.16
N GLY A 36 7.56 9.61 -36.81
CA GLY A 36 6.68 10.32 -35.88
C GLY A 36 6.91 9.99 -34.39
N LYS A 37 7.95 9.22 -34.05
CA LYS A 37 8.35 8.91 -32.67
C LYS A 37 9.72 9.48 -32.36
N LEU A 38 9.96 9.77 -31.08
CA LEU A 38 11.31 10.07 -30.60
C LEU A 38 12.16 8.79 -30.63
N LEU A 39 13.37 8.92 -31.14
CA LEU A 39 14.39 7.87 -31.24
C LEU A 39 14.01 6.74 -32.20
N LEU A 40 15.01 6.01 -32.69
CA LEU A 40 14.79 4.89 -33.61
C LEU A 40 14.23 3.67 -32.86
N THR A 41 14.82 3.32 -31.72
CA THR A 41 14.53 2.06 -31.00
C THR A 41 13.69 2.28 -29.74
N ASP A 42 12.92 1.26 -29.36
CA ASP A 42 12.19 1.25 -28.07
C ASP A 42 13.14 1.21 -26.87
N GLU A 43 14.29 0.55 -27.02
CA GLU A 43 15.31 0.49 -25.97
C GLU A 43 15.84 1.90 -25.64
N ASP A 44 16.15 2.70 -26.66
CA ASP A 44 16.61 4.08 -26.46
C ASP A 44 15.52 4.96 -25.83
N ARG A 45 14.25 4.76 -26.24
CA ARG A 45 13.10 5.45 -25.62
C ARG A 45 12.96 5.11 -24.14
N LEU A 46 13.04 3.83 -23.79
CA LEU A 46 12.93 3.39 -22.40
C LEU A 46 14.13 3.84 -21.57
N ASN A 47 15.34 3.84 -22.14
CA ASN A 47 16.53 4.35 -21.47
C ASN A 47 16.42 5.85 -21.21
N LEU A 48 16.05 6.64 -22.23
CA LEU A 48 15.83 8.08 -22.06
C LEU A 48 14.73 8.36 -21.04
N LEU A 49 13.62 7.61 -21.10
CA LEU A 49 12.52 7.76 -20.15
C LEU A 49 12.97 7.45 -18.72
N GLY A 50 13.70 6.35 -18.50
CA GLY A 50 14.27 6.02 -17.20
C GLY A 50 15.20 7.11 -16.67
N MET A 51 16.07 7.64 -17.53
CA MET A 51 16.96 8.77 -17.20
C MET A 51 16.18 10.02 -16.76
N LEU A 52 15.14 10.38 -17.51
CA LEU A 52 14.29 11.52 -17.19
C LEU A 52 13.52 11.30 -15.89
N LEU A 53 12.92 10.12 -15.70
CA LEU A 53 12.14 9.81 -14.52
C LEU A 53 12.98 9.80 -13.23
N GLU A 54 14.23 9.36 -13.27
CA GLU A 54 15.12 9.49 -12.10
C GLU A 54 15.42 10.95 -11.75
N ASN A 55 15.62 11.81 -12.75
CA ASN A 55 15.95 13.23 -12.52
C ASN A 55 14.74 14.08 -12.15
N VAL A 56 13.55 13.73 -12.65
CA VAL A 56 12.32 14.51 -12.51
C VAL A 56 11.41 13.97 -11.39
N GLY A 57 11.37 12.66 -11.21
CA GLY A 57 10.51 11.97 -10.25
C GLY A 57 9.12 11.63 -10.80
N ALA A 58 8.54 10.57 -10.25
CA ALA A 58 7.21 10.07 -10.64
C ALA A 58 6.09 11.10 -10.40
N ASP A 59 6.17 11.89 -9.33
CA ASP A 59 5.11 12.87 -8.99
C ASP A 59 4.96 13.93 -10.08
N GLN A 60 6.05 14.36 -10.71
CA GLN A 60 6.02 15.31 -11.83
C GLN A 60 5.61 14.62 -13.13
N ALA A 61 6.09 13.39 -13.37
CA ALA A 61 5.75 12.63 -14.57
C ALA A 61 4.24 12.35 -14.68
N VAL A 62 3.59 11.97 -13.56
CA VAL A 62 2.15 11.70 -13.52
C VAL A 62 1.33 12.94 -13.85
N ARG A 63 1.83 14.15 -13.52
CA ARG A 63 1.15 15.42 -13.81
C ARG A 63 1.15 15.80 -15.30
N LEU A 64 1.99 15.17 -16.13
CA LEU A 64 2.08 15.46 -17.56
C LEU A 64 0.91 14.87 -18.37
N GLY A 65 0.11 13.98 -17.78
CA GLY A 65 -1.03 13.35 -18.43
C GLY A 65 -2.20 13.14 -17.47
N ASP A 66 -3.23 12.45 -17.95
CA ASP A 66 -4.37 12.07 -17.10
C ASP A 66 -3.91 11.02 -16.06
N PRO A 67 -4.03 11.30 -14.74
CA PRO A 67 -3.69 10.35 -13.68
C PRO A 67 -4.37 8.98 -13.84
N LYS A 68 -5.55 8.92 -14.46
CA LYS A 68 -6.26 7.65 -14.68
C LYS A 68 -5.45 6.70 -15.56
N VAL A 69 -4.80 7.19 -16.61
CA VAL A 69 -3.98 6.36 -17.52
C VAL A 69 -2.84 5.69 -16.76
N TRP A 70 -2.21 6.42 -15.84
CA TRP A 70 -1.15 5.89 -14.98
C TRP A 70 -1.66 4.83 -14.00
N ILE A 71 -2.82 5.05 -13.40
CA ILE A 71 -3.47 4.09 -12.48
C ILE A 71 -3.80 2.79 -13.24
N ASP A 72 -4.43 2.90 -14.40
CA ASP A 72 -4.84 1.74 -15.21
C ASP A 72 -3.62 0.92 -15.68
N ALA A 73 -2.53 1.59 -16.08
CA ALA A 73 -1.27 0.94 -16.41
C ALA A 73 -0.64 0.23 -15.20
N ALA A 74 -0.63 0.88 -14.03
CA ALA A 74 -0.09 0.30 -12.80
C ALA A 74 -0.90 -0.89 -12.29
N GLU A 75 -2.23 -0.87 -12.42
CA GLU A 75 -3.11 -2.00 -12.10
C GLU A 75 -2.79 -3.23 -12.95
N THR A 76 -2.54 -3.02 -14.25
CA THR A 76 -2.16 -4.10 -15.18
C THR A 76 -0.84 -4.75 -14.76
N LEU A 77 0.11 -3.95 -14.29
CA LEU A 77 1.44 -4.42 -13.86
C LEU A 77 1.49 -4.82 -12.38
N ARG A 78 0.37 -4.76 -11.66
CA ARG A 78 0.33 -4.97 -10.22
C ARG A 78 0.80 -6.40 -9.85
N PRO A 79 1.83 -6.54 -9.00
CA PRO A 79 2.34 -7.86 -8.64
C PRO A 79 1.30 -8.65 -7.82
N ALA A 80 1.40 -9.98 -7.84
CA ALA A 80 0.43 -10.86 -7.20
C ALA A 80 0.25 -10.58 -5.69
N TRP A 81 1.32 -10.19 -4.98
CA TRP A 81 1.23 -9.82 -3.57
C TRP A 81 0.43 -8.52 -3.36
N ALA A 82 0.50 -7.56 -4.27
CA ALA A 82 -0.24 -6.30 -4.20
C ALA A 82 -1.71 -6.46 -4.63
N ARG A 83 -2.03 -7.54 -5.35
CA ARG A 83 -3.42 -7.92 -5.70
C ARG A 83 -4.13 -8.69 -4.58
N ARG A 84 -3.46 -9.05 -3.49
CA ARG A 84 -4.12 -9.78 -2.40
C ARG A 84 -5.16 -8.86 -1.76
N SER A 85 -6.42 -9.23 -1.89
CA SER A 85 -7.48 -8.61 -1.11
C SER A 85 -7.22 -8.88 0.37
N PHE A 86 -7.70 -7.99 1.24
CA PHE A 86 -7.57 -8.15 2.68
C PHE A 86 -8.03 -9.54 3.15
N LEU A 87 -9.16 -10.03 2.63
CA LEU A 87 -9.74 -11.36 2.89
C LEU A 87 -9.04 -12.51 2.15
N GLY A 88 -8.12 -12.21 1.23
CA GLY A 88 -7.32 -13.19 0.52
C GLY A 88 -6.28 -13.86 1.43
N ASP A 89 -5.88 -13.20 2.52
CA ASP A 89 -4.93 -13.73 3.50
C ASP A 89 -5.65 -14.55 4.60
N PRO A 90 -5.29 -15.83 4.83
CA PRO A 90 -5.87 -16.65 5.90
C PRO A 90 -5.75 -16.03 7.30
N PHE A 91 -4.65 -15.34 7.59
CA PHE A 91 -4.44 -14.69 8.89
C PHE A 91 -5.44 -13.56 9.10
N ASN A 92 -5.62 -12.71 8.08
CA ASN A 92 -6.59 -11.61 8.13
C ASN A 92 -8.03 -12.10 8.31
N ARG A 93 -8.41 -13.20 7.63
CA ARG A 93 -9.72 -13.82 7.82
C ARG A 93 -9.93 -14.32 9.24
N TRP A 94 -8.91 -14.95 9.83
CA TRP A 94 -8.97 -15.44 11.20
C TRP A 94 -9.09 -14.29 12.20
N MET A 95 -8.32 -13.21 12.03
CA MET A 95 -8.46 -12.02 12.87
C MET A 95 -9.85 -11.38 12.75
N LEU A 96 -10.41 -11.29 11.55
CA LEU A 96 -11.75 -10.77 11.34
C LEU A 96 -12.80 -11.65 12.04
N MET A 97 -12.66 -12.98 11.97
CA MET A 97 -13.55 -13.89 12.70
C MET A 97 -13.47 -13.68 14.22
N LEU A 98 -12.26 -13.57 14.78
CA LEU A 98 -12.10 -13.27 16.20
C LEU A 98 -12.75 -11.93 16.58
N TRP A 99 -12.60 -10.93 15.74
CA TRP A 99 -13.22 -9.62 15.95
C TRP A 99 -14.75 -9.72 15.94
N CYS A 100 -15.34 -10.43 14.97
CA CYS A 100 -16.79 -10.67 14.92
C CYS A 100 -17.30 -11.43 16.15
N VAL A 101 -16.60 -12.47 16.60
CA VAL A 101 -16.96 -13.22 17.81
C VAL A 101 -16.92 -12.31 19.04
N ASN A 102 -15.89 -11.49 19.17
CA ASN A 102 -15.77 -10.53 20.28
C ASN A 102 -16.95 -9.55 20.31
N LEU A 103 -17.35 -8.99 19.16
CA LEU A 103 -18.52 -8.11 19.07
C LEU A 103 -19.81 -8.80 19.51
N VAL A 104 -20.02 -10.06 19.14
CA VAL A 104 -21.20 -10.84 19.56
C VAL A 104 -21.20 -11.06 21.08
N VAL A 105 -20.05 -11.37 21.68
CA VAL A 105 -19.93 -11.55 23.13
C VAL A 105 -20.25 -10.24 23.87
N ILE A 106 -19.67 -9.12 23.44
CA ILE A 106 -19.94 -7.80 24.03
C ILE A 106 -21.42 -7.45 23.92
N ALA A 107 -22.01 -7.62 22.73
CA ALA A 107 -23.43 -7.35 22.51
C ALA A 107 -24.32 -8.23 23.40
N GLY A 108 -23.98 -9.51 23.58
CA GLY A 108 -24.69 -10.42 24.48
C GLY A 108 -24.64 -9.98 25.94
N VAL A 109 -23.45 -9.60 26.44
CA VAL A 109 -23.28 -9.09 27.81
C VAL A 109 -24.12 -7.82 28.03
N VAL A 110 -24.05 -6.86 27.10
CA VAL A 110 -24.83 -5.62 27.17
C VAL A 110 -26.33 -5.93 27.13
N PHE A 111 -26.77 -6.81 26.23
CA PHE A 111 -28.19 -7.18 26.11
C PHE A 111 -28.72 -7.81 27.41
N ILE A 112 -27.97 -8.74 28.02
CA ILE A 112 -28.34 -9.36 29.29
C ILE A 112 -28.41 -8.31 30.41
N ALA A 113 -27.39 -7.44 30.51
CA ALA A 113 -27.35 -6.38 31.52
C ALA A 113 -28.54 -5.41 31.40
N VAL A 114 -28.94 -5.04 30.18
CA VAL A 114 -30.09 -4.16 29.93
C VAL A 114 -31.43 -4.87 30.20
N ARG A 115 -31.57 -6.15 29.82
CA ARG A 115 -32.84 -6.86 29.90
C ARG A 115 -33.12 -7.48 31.27
N ARG A 116 -32.09 -7.72 32.09
CA ARG A 116 -32.23 -8.36 33.41
C ARG A 116 -31.45 -7.60 34.48
N PRO A 117 -31.91 -6.39 34.88
CA PRO A 117 -31.26 -5.59 35.92
C PRO A 117 -31.34 -6.24 37.31
N GLU A 118 -32.28 -7.17 37.51
CA GLU A 118 -32.52 -7.91 38.75
C GLU A 118 -31.44 -8.97 39.05
N LEU A 119 -30.63 -9.35 38.07
CA LEU A 119 -29.58 -10.35 38.28
C LEU A 119 -28.51 -9.74 39.20
N PRO A 120 -28.05 -10.45 40.26
CA PRO A 120 -26.91 -9.99 41.02
C PRO A 120 -25.74 -9.81 40.05
N PRO A 121 -24.88 -8.79 40.25
CA PRO A 121 -23.70 -8.64 39.41
C PRO A 121 -23.01 -10.00 39.39
N LEU A 122 -22.79 -10.53 38.18
CA LEU A 122 -21.91 -11.68 37.99
C LEU A 122 -20.68 -11.38 38.86
N SER A 123 -20.28 -12.31 39.72
CA SER A 123 -19.18 -12.09 40.66
C SER A 123 -17.82 -12.55 40.10
N PRO A 124 -17.33 -12.07 38.94
CA PRO A 124 -15.96 -11.63 38.86
C PRO A 124 -15.83 -10.37 39.73
N SER A 125 -14.69 -10.13 40.38
CA SER A 125 -14.42 -8.81 40.96
C SER A 125 -14.67 -7.75 39.88
N GLY A 126 -15.16 -6.56 40.22
CA GLY A 126 -15.41 -5.50 39.23
C GLY A 126 -14.18 -5.23 38.33
N GLU A 127 -12.99 -5.51 38.86
CA GLU A 127 -11.70 -5.52 38.16
C GLU A 127 -11.64 -6.49 36.98
N ALA A 128 -12.20 -7.70 37.08
CA ALA A 128 -12.19 -8.69 36.00
C ALA A 128 -13.13 -8.32 34.85
N LEU A 129 -14.28 -7.71 35.15
CA LEU A 129 -15.16 -7.14 34.10
C LEU A 129 -14.49 -5.94 33.41
N LEU A 130 -13.84 -5.08 34.19
CA LEU A 130 -13.07 -3.96 33.66
C LEU A 130 -11.92 -4.44 32.78
N LEU A 131 -11.19 -5.48 33.21
CA LEU A 131 -10.09 -6.09 32.46
C LEU A 131 -10.60 -6.68 31.14
N CYS A 132 -11.71 -7.43 31.15
CA CYS A 132 -12.31 -7.98 29.93
C CYS A 132 -12.75 -6.87 28.98
N ALA A 133 -13.40 -5.82 29.48
CA ALA A 133 -13.80 -4.67 28.67
C ALA A 133 -12.58 -3.93 28.09
N LEU A 134 -11.52 -3.74 28.89
CA LEU A 134 -10.29 -3.11 28.46
C LEU A 134 -9.56 -3.95 27.41
N VAL A 135 -9.48 -5.28 27.57
CA VAL A 135 -8.87 -6.20 26.60
C VAL A 135 -9.69 -6.22 25.31
N ALA A 136 -11.03 -6.25 25.40
CA ALA A 136 -11.90 -6.21 24.24
C ALA A 136 -11.81 -4.86 23.48
N LEU A 137 -11.69 -3.76 24.22
CA LEU A 137 -11.47 -2.43 23.67
C LEU A 137 -10.08 -2.33 23.01
N TRP A 138 -9.03 -2.79 23.68
CA TRP A 138 -7.66 -2.79 23.15
C TRP A 138 -7.52 -3.65 21.91
N THR A 139 -8.12 -4.86 21.92
CA THR A 139 -8.12 -5.74 20.73
C THR A 139 -8.91 -5.11 19.58
N SER A 140 -10.05 -4.46 19.85
CA SER A 140 -10.78 -3.71 18.83
C SER A 140 -9.97 -2.52 18.30
N LEU A 141 -9.34 -1.72 19.15
CA LEU A 141 -8.50 -0.59 18.74
C LEU A 141 -7.27 -1.04 17.95
N ALA A 142 -6.62 -2.13 18.37
CA ALA A 142 -5.47 -2.70 17.68
C ALA A 142 -5.85 -3.26 16.32
N VAL A 143 -6.99 -3.97 16.23
CA VAL A 143 -7.54 -4.43 14.94
C VAL A 143 -7.90 -3.22 14.09
N ASN A 144 -8.61 -2.21 14.62
CA ASN A 144 -9.00 -1.04 13.84
C ASN A 144 -7.79 -0.24 13.32
N ALA A 145 -6.78 -0.02 14.15
CA ALA A 145 -5.52 0.63 13.78
C ALA A 145 -4.72 -0.18 12.75
N PHE A 146 -4.72 -1.51 12.87
CA PHE A 146 -4.09 -2.41 11.90
C PHE A 146 -4.84 -2.44 10.57
N LEU A 147 -6.17 -2.38 10.60
CA LEU A 147 -7.05 -2.37 9.42
C LEU A 147 -7.14 -1.00 8.74
N LYS A 148 -6.71 0.09 9.40
CA LYS A 148 -6.93 1.48 8.97
C LYS A 148 -8.40 1.78 8.65
N LEU A 149 -9.32 1.18 9.41
CA LEU A 149 -10.74 1.54 9.44
C LEU A 149 -10.95 2.70 10.41
#